data_AF-A0A1I1F220-F1
#
_entry.id   AF-A0A1I1F220-F1
#
_cell.length_a   1.000
_cell.length_b   1.000
_cell.length_c   1.000
_cell.angle_alpha   90.00
_cell.angle_beta   90.00
_cell.angle_gamma   90.00
#
_symmetry.space_group_name_H-M   'P 1'
#
loop_
_entity.id
_entity.type
_entity.pdbx_description
1 polymer ?
#
loop_
_entity_poly.entity_id
_entity_poly.type
_entity_poly.pdbx_seq_one_letter_code
_entity_poly.pdbx_strand_id
1 'polypeptide(L)'
;MQSEEIRGPKAPKDPIKKRPFFFIMQGKEIFGAPQPDGRGIQFIYESDGRLINAARIAGNITDDYMLELLKTTEGFRKMVHSIGVSVSGRIKEEKVKFVFQMYGATQTDQTSTQIVMDLEMDGMEKIIKMSDVDWKESDREPGQIRFEFDTPGTQASVDVRFYLNSGFVAPIQPLESMVDFKSEGYKQMIGRSLMHMGNAGRLEKVLEKAGKGEDVTLAFIGGSITQGAGAIPIHEKSYARVFADTFEEKYANGGKVTLLKAGVGGTPSELGMVRFERDILREGNKEPDLIVIEFAVNDEGDETKGVCFESLVRKALDLPWKPAVVLLFAVFSFDWNLQDRLGPVGIRYDIPMVSVLDAVSPQFNLLPDDGRVISKNQFFYDVYHPSNLGHQIMADCLINLMDSVNGHISDISSEEKPIESILPVIGKDFENVELIDARDMIKMKSKYRISGVETGSFDGIDKELQMVEMDKEIVPVPEFPYNWYHSEKSTGVGSFKMNITCSKLLLLFKDSGNPAFGTAQVFVDGKLVMEADPLKVGWTHCNAVIIFNNEKTESHSIEIKMAEGMENKRFTILGFGVVA
;
A
#
# COMPACT_ATOMS: atom_id res chain seq x y z
N MET A 1 19.82 -57.49 -22.07
CA MET A 1 19.58 -56.88 -20.74
C MET A 1 20.88 -56.97 -19.97
N GLN A 2 21.66 -55.88 -19.93
CA GLN A 2 22.83 -55.77 -19.06
C GLN A 2 22.35 -55.29 -17.69
N SER A 3 22.75 -56.00 -16.65
CA SER A 3 22.50 -55.66 -15.25
C SER A 3 23.30 -54.41 -14.88
N GLU A 4 22.65 -53.28 -14.67
CA GLU A 4 23.31 -52.12 -14.06
C GLU A 4 23.65 -52.46 -12.60
N GLU A 5 24.95 -52.42 -12.28
CA GLU A 5 25.42 -52.47 -10.90
C GLU A 5 24.92 -51.23 -10.15
N ILE A 6 23.91 -51.41 -9.30
CA ILE A 6 23.51 -50.41 -8.32
C ILE A 6 24.66 -50.29 -7.31
N ARG A 7 25.47 -49.24 -7.45
CA ARG A 7 26.50 -48.89 -6.45
C ARG A 7 25.85 -48.12 -5.31
N GLY A 8 26.12 -48.56 -4.07
CA GLY A 8 25.71 -47.84 -2.86
C GLY A 8 26.29 -46.42 -2.79
N PRO A 9 25.72 -45.54 -1.95
CA PRO A 9 26.13 -44.15 -1.85
C PRO A 9 27.60 -44.06 -1.40
N LYS A 10 28.40 -43.27 -2.12
CA LYS A 10 29.73 -42.86 -1.66
C LYS A 10 29.57 -41.97 -0.42
N ALA A 11 30.44 -42.16 0.57
CA ALA A 11 30.51 -41.29 1.74
C ALA A 11 30.57 -39.81 1.31
N PRO A 12 29.79 -38.92 1.94
CA PRO A 12 29.82 -37.50 1.60
C PRO A 12 31.24 -36.95 1.81
N LYS A 13 31.66 -36.03 0.94
CA LYS A 13 32.85 -35.21 1.20
C LYS A 13 32.60 -34.39 2.47
N ASP A 14 33.66 -34.11 3.23
CA ASP A 14 33.57 -33.21 4.39
C ASP A 14 32.82 -31.94 4.01
N PRO A 15 31.83 -31.50 4.82
CA PRO A 15 31.04 -30.33 4.50
C PRO A 15 31.97 -29.11 4.39
N ILE A 16 31.95 -28.46 3.23
CA ILE A 16 32.61 -27.17 3.03
C ILE A 16 32.02 -26.24 4.09
N LYS A 17 32.87 -25.67 4.95
CA LYS A 17 32.44 -24.69 5.96
C LYS A 17 31.65 -23.59 5.25
N LYS A 18 30.34 -23.49 5.55
CA LYS A 18 29.48 -22.49 4.92
C LYS A 18 30.05 -21.09 5.22
N ARG A 19 30.14 -20.25 4.19
CA ARG A 19 30.49 -18.83 4.35
C ARG A 19 29.42 -18.17 5.24
N PRO A 20 29.80 -17.14 6.03
CA PRO A 20 28.80 -16.29 6.69
C PRO A 20 27.81 -15.75 5.67
N PHE A 21 26.53 -15.65 6.04
CA PHE A 21 25.48 -15.15 5.16
C PHE A 21 24.39 -14.46 5.95
N PHE A 22 23.64 -13.59 5.28
CA PHE A 22 22.40 -13.04 5.79
C PHE A 22 21.27 -13.14 4.75
N PHE A 23 20.02 -13.18 5.21
CA PHE A 23 18.86 -13.19 4.33
C PHE A 23 18.53 -11.80 3.79
N ILE A 24 18.12 -11.76 2.53
CA ILE A 24 17.35 -10.65 1.94
C ILE A 24 15.87 -10.99 1.95
N MET A 25 15.56 -12.26 1.67
CA MET A 25 14.24 -12.83 1.81
C MET A 25 14.36 -14.11 2.61
N GLN A 26 13.55 -14.28 3.65
CA GLN A 26 13.49 -15.49 4.47
C GLN A 26 12.04 -15.95 4.56
N GLY A 27 11.72 -17.06 3.89
CA GLY A 27 10.38 -17.67 3.87
C GLY A 27 9.30 -16.72 3.35
N LYS A 28 9.61 -15.89 2.36
CA LYS A 28 8.65 -14.92 1.81
C LYS A 28 7.82 -15.55 0.71
N GLU A 29 6.53 -15.33 0.74
CA GLU A 29 5.63 -15.77 -0.32
C GLU A 29 5.83 -14.91 -1.59
N ILE A 30 5.74 -15.53 -2.76
CA ILE A 30 5.75 -14.86 -4.06
C ILE A 30 4.61 -15.37 -4.92
N PHE A 31 4.12 -14.52 -5.82
CA PHE A 31 3.02 -14.85 -6.73
C PHE A 31 3.31 -14.36 -8.15
N GLY A 32 3.09 -15.24 -9.13
CA GLY A 32 3.18 -14.88 -10.53
C GLY A 32 2.01 -13.97 -10.96
N ALA A 33 2.13 -12.67 -10.71
CA ALA A 33 1.09 -11.70 -11.09
C ALA A 33 0.92 -11.65 -12.63
N PRO A 34 -0.31 -11.64 -13.15
CA PRO A 34 -0.57 -11.65 -14.60
C PRO A 34 0.13 -10.51 -15.33
N GLN A 35 0.90 -10.85 -16.36
CA GLN A 35 1.55 -9.89 -17.24
C GLN A 35 0.90 -9.88 -18.64
N PRO A 36 0.98 -8.75 -19.38
CA PRO A 36 0.42 -8.67 -20.74
C PRO A 36 0.99 -9.69 -21.74
N ASP A 37 2.20 -10.20 -21.49
CA ASP A 37 2.86 -11.21 -22.32
C ASP A 37 2.45 -12.66 -21.98
N GLY A 38 1.53 -12.83 -21.03
CA GLY A 38 1.02 -14.14 -20.60
C GLY A 38 1.85 -14.82 -19.51
N ARG A 39 2.95 -14.22 -19.05
CA ARG A 39 3.73 -14.74 -17.91
C ARG A 39 3.14 -14.33 -16.57
N GLY A 40 3.62 -14.99 -15.51
CA GLY A 40 3.46 -14.53 -14.13
C GLY A 40 4.76 -13.91 -13.64
N ILE A 41 4.75 -12.71 -13.07
CA ILE A 41 5.96 -12.11 -12.49
C ILE A 41 5.67 -11.56 -11.10
N GLN A 42 6.52 -11.92 -10.13
CA GLN A 42 6.64 -11.18 -8.87
C GLN A 42 7.78 -10.18 -8.99
N PHE A 43 7.49 -8.89 -8.84
CA PHE A 43 8.49 -7.83 -8.72
C PHE A 43 8.78 -7.54 -7.25
N ILE A 44 10.05 -7.30 -6.93
CA ILE A 44 10.53 -6.92 -5.61
C ILE A 44 11.60 -5.85 -5.82
N TYR A 45 11.28 -4.61 -5.49
CA TYR A 45 12.19 -3.49 -5.67
C TYR A 45 13.21 -3.43 -4.53
N GLU A 46 14.47 -3.28 -4.89
CA GLU A 46 15.62 -3.29 -3.97
C GLU A 46 16.32 -1.91 -3.89
N SER A 47 15.97 -1.01 -4.81
CA SER A 47 16.40 0.40 -4.85
C SER A 47 15.70 1.29 -3.81
N ASP A 48 16.14 2.54 -3.69
CA ASP A 48 15.69 3.54 -2.71
C ASP A 48 15.79 3.06 -1.24
N GLY A 49 16.85 2.32 -0.92
CA GLY A 49 17.10 1.79 0.41
C GLY A 49 16.28 0.54 0.78
N ARG A 50 15.47 0.00 -0.14
CA ARG A 50 14.69 -1.23 0.12
C ARG A 50 15.58 -2.44 0.40
N LEU A 51 16.70 -2.60 -0.30
CA LEU A 51 17.66 -3.68 -0.03
C LEU A 51 18.31 -3.57 1.35
N ILE A 52 18.63 -2.35 1.77
CA ILE A 52 19.16 -2.07 3.12
C ILE A 52 18.13 -2.49 4.15
N ASN A 53 16.85 -2.15 3.94
CA ASN A 53 15.79 -2.54 4.85
C ASN A 53 15.54 -4.04 4.85
N ALA A 54 15.59 -4.72 3.70
CA ALA A 54 15.52 -6.17 3.63
C ALA A 54 16.67 -6.83 4.42
N ALA A 55 17.89 -6.30 4.28
CA ALA A 55 19.04 -6.75 5.07
C ALA A 55 18.89 -6.50 6.57
N ARG A 56 18.23 -5.41 7.00
CA ARG A 56 17.90 -5.15 8.41
C ARG A 56 16.81 -6.10 8.93
N ILE A 57 15.74 -6.29 8.15
CA ILE A 57 14.54 -7.03 8.58
C ILE A 57 14.76 -8.54 8.54
N ALA A 58 15.15 -9.08 7.38
CA ALA A 58 15.36 -10.51 7.19
C ALA A 58 16.78 -10.93 7.60
N GLY A 59 17.77 -10.10 7.30
CA GLY A 59 19.19 -10.42 7.54
C GLY A 59 19.70 -10.06 8.94
N ASN A 60 18.93 -9.28 9.71
CA ASN A 60 19.31 -8.74 11.02
C ASN A 60 20.63 -7.93 11.01
N ILE A 61 20.98 -7.30 9.88
CA ILE A 61 22.21 -6.53 9.75
C ILE A 61 22.07 -5.19 10.50
N THR A 62 22.98 -4.94 11.45
CA THR A 62 23.08 -3.68 12.19
C THR A 62 24.35 -2.90 11.90
N ASP A 63 25.31 -3.49 11.19
CA ASP A 63 26.57 -2.85 10.82
C ASP A 63 26.37 -1.83 9.69
N ASP A 64 26.51 -0.54 10.01
CA ASP A 64 26.26 0.54 9.05
C ASP A 64 27.22 0.53 7.86
N TYR A 65 28.45 0.03 8.03
CA TYR A 65 29.39 -0.07 6.92
C TYR A 65 28.93 -1.15 5.92
N MET A 66 28.47 -2.30 6.39
CA MET A 66 27.89 -3.33 5.53
C MET A 66 26.64 -2.84 4.78
N LEU A 67 25.80 -2.05 5.46
CA LEU A 67 24.59 -1.50 4.84
C LEU A 67 24.91 -0.41 3.82
N GLU A 68 25.91 0.43 4.06
CA GLU A 68 26.37 1.43 3.10
C GLU A 68 26.87 0.77 1.80
N LEU A 69 27.53 -0.38 1.91
CA LEU A 69 28.00 -1.13 0.75
C LEU A 69 26.84 -1.61 -0.15
N LEU A 70 25.63 -1.82 0.39
CA LEU A 70 24.48 -2.27 -0.41
C LEU A 70 23.91 -1.19 -1.33
N LYS A 71 24.28 0.08 -1.16
CA LYS A 71 23.77 1.18 -1.99
C LYS A 71 24.36 1.24 -3.40
N THR A 72 25.46 0.53 -3.65
CA THR A 72 26.16 0.60 -4.93
C THR A 72 26.55 -0.79 -5.41
N THR A 73 26.65 -0.96 -6.73
CA THR A 73 27.11 -2.23 -7.32
C THR A 73 28.54 -2.56 -6.89
N GLU A 74 29.42 -1.57 -6.79
CA GLU A 74 30.79 -1.76 -6.30
C GLU A 74 30.81 -2.25 -4.85
N GLY A 75 30.07 -1.59 -3.97
CA GLY A 75 29.98 -1.98 -2.56
C GLY A 75 29.35 -3.37 -2.40
N PHE A 76 28.27 -3.66 -3.13
CA PHE A 76 27.63 -4.97 -3.17
C PHE A 76 28.65 -6.06 -3.54
N ARG A 77 29.43 -5.86 -4.61
CA ARG A 77 30.46 -6.81 -5.07
C ARG A 77 31.60 -6.97 -4.08
N LYS A 78 31.95 -5.90 -3.34
CA LYS A 78 32.95 -5.97 -2.28
C LYS A 78 32.50 -6.90 -1.16
N MET A 79 31.24 -6.78 -0.75
CA MET A 79 30.69 -7.55 0.38
C MET A 79 30.25 -8.96 0.00
N VAL A 80 29.53 -9.11 -1.11
CA VAL A 80 28.83 -10.34 -1.47
C VAL A 80 29.71 -11.23 -2.36
N HIS A 81 29.96 -12.44 -1.88
CA HIS A 81 30.66 -13.50 -2.60
C HIS A 81 29.73 -14.25 -3.55
N SER A 82 28.52 -14.58 -3.10
CA SER A 82 27.55 -15.38 -3.86
C SER A 82 26.13 -15.17 -3.36
N ILE A 83 25.16 -15.36 -4.25
CA ILE A 83 23.74 -15.33 -3.94
C ILE A 83 23.26 -16.78 -3.85
N GLY A 84 22.61 -17.14 -2.75
CA GLY A 84 21.88 -18.40 -2.62
C GLY A 84 20.40 -18.17 -2.78
N VAL A 85 19.75 -18.97 -3.62
CA VAL A 85 18.30 -18.90 -3.85
C VAL A 85 17.68 -20.27 -3.64
N SER A 86 16.58 -20.31 -2.89
CA SER A 86 15.75 -21.51 -2.69
C SER A 86 14.31 -21.12 -3.00
N VAL A 87 13.61 -21.93 -3.78
CA VAL A 87 12.18 -21.74 -4.05
C VAL A 87 11.44 -23.03 -3.72
N SER A 88 10.37 -22.92 -2.93
CA SER A 88 9.52 -24.04 -2.54
C SER A 88 8.11 -23.80 -3.07
N GLY A 89 7.60 -24.74 -3.85
CA GLY A 89 6.27 -24.66 -4.47
C GLY A 89 5.41 -25.88 -4.20
N ARG A 90 4.15 -25.80 -4.65
CA ARG A 90 3.23 -26.95 -4.61
C ARG A 90 3.64 -28.05 -5.59
N ILE A 91 4.12 -27.67 -6.78
CA ILE A 91 4.59 -28.57 -7.83
C ILE A 91 6.10 -28.40 -7.91
N LYS A 92 6.87 -29.44 -7.57
CA LYS A 92 8.32 -29.33 -7.38
C LYS A 92 9.06 -29.17 -8.70
N GLU A 93 8.55 -29.78 -9.76
CA GLU A 93 9.14 -29.80 -11.09
C GLU A 93 8.83 -28.52 -11.90
N GLU A 94 7.93 -27.67 -11.39
CA GLU A 94 7.65 -26.37 -11.98
C GLU A 94 8.89 -25.47 -11.88
N LYS A 95 9.13 -24.72 -12.95
CA LYS A 95 10.31 -23.87 -13.07
C LYS A 95 9.96 -22.43 -12.78
N VAL A 96 10.89 -21.76 -12.13
CA VAL A 96 10.86 -20.32 -11.89
C VAL A 96 12.21 -19.75 -12.24
N LYS A 97 12.20 -18.61 -12.94
CA LYS A 97 13.41 -17.86 -13.23
C LYS A 97 13.61 -16.79 -12.18
N PHE A 98 14.69 -16.90 -11.44
CA PHE A 98 15.18 -15.83 -10.57
C PHE A 98 15.98 -14.84 -11.40
N VAL A 99 15.71 -13.55 -11.19
CA VAL A 99 16.49 -12.45 -11.78
C VAL A 99 16.82 -11.43 -10.70
N PHE A 100 18.10 -11.17 -10.46
CA PHE A 100 18.56 -10.01 -9.69
C PHE A 100 19.19 -9.01 -10.63
N GLN A 101 18.55 -7.86 -10.78
CA GLN A 101 18.92 -6.83 -11.73
C GLN A 101 19.57 -5.64 -11.02
N MET A 102 20.70 -5.19 -11.57
CA MET A 102 21.28 -3.89 -11.25
C MET A 102 20.55 -2.79 -12.00
N TYR A 103 20.48 -1.57 -11.47
CA TYR A 103 20.05 -0.39 -12.21
C TYR A 103 21.23 0.42 -12.71
N GLY A 104 21.04 1.02 -13.88
CA GLY A 104 22.01 1.86 -14.55
C GLY A 104 21.74 3.34 -14.30
N ALA A 105 21.88 4.17 -15.35
CA ALA A 105 21.48 5.58 -15.27
C ALA A 105 19.96 5.75 -15.08
N THR A 106 19.17 4.77 -15.56
CA THR A 106 17.73 4.67 -15.32
C THR A 106 17.37 3.26 -14.87
N GLN A 107 16.21 3.11 -14.22
CA GLN A 107 15.68 1.80 -13.80
C GLN A 107 15.37 0.86 -14.98
N THR A 108 15.16 1.43 -16.18
CA THR A 108 14.81 0.73 -17.41
C THR A 108 16.01 0.45 -18.33
N ASP A 109 17.23 0.76 -17.87
CA ASP A 109 18.45 0.56 -18.64
C ASP A 109 18.65 -0.93 -18.97
N GLN A 110 18.41 -1.30 -20.22
CA GLN A 110 18.55 -2.69 -20.68
C GLN A 110 20.01 -3.17 -20.71
N THR A 111 20.97 -2.25 -20.54
CA THR A 111 22.40 -2.57 -20.55
C THR A 111 22.93 -2.97 -19.19
N SER A 112 22.15 -2.81 -18.11
CA SER A 112 22.55 -3.20 -16.76
C SER A 112 22.63 -4.72 -16.59
N THR A 113 23.51 -5.19 -15.71
CA THR A 113 23.67 -6.61 -15.39
C THR A 113 22.38 -7.21 -14.83
N GLN A 114 22.00 -8.35 -15.41
CA GLN A 114 20.97 -9.24 -14.87
C GLN A 114 21.61 -10.56 -14.46
N ILE A 115 21.56 -10.86 -13.17
CA ILE A 115 22.02 -12.12 -12.61
C ILE A 115 20.83 -13.08 -12.63
N VAL A 116 20.89 -14.09 -13.50
CA VAL A 116 19.75 -14.97 -13.82
C VAL A 116 20.06 -16.41 -13.43
N MET A 117 19.05 -17.12 -12.92
CA MET A 117 19.12 -18.56 -12.64
C MET A 117 17.74 -19.19 -12.78
N ASP A 118 17.66 -20.30 -13.51
CA ASP A 118 16.48 -21.16 -13.51
C ASP A 118 16.51 -22.11 -12.32
N LEU A 119 15.38 -22.21 -11.63
CA LEU A 119 15.21 -22.97 -10.39
C LEU A 119 14.02 -23.92 -10.52
N GLU A 120 14.15 -25.09 -9.90
CA GLU A 120 13.01 -25.96 -9.59
C GLU A 120 12.41 -25.51 -8.25
N MET A 121 11.11 -25.74 -8.07
CA MET A 121 10.37 -25.33 -6.87
C MET A 121 10.43 -26.40 -5.76
N ASP A 122 11.57 -27.06 -5.61
CA ASP A 122 11.80 -28.21 -4.73
C ASP A 122 12.41 -27.87 -3.36
N GLY A 123 12.70 -26.59 -3.13
CA GLY A 123 13.32 -26.05 -1.93
C GLY A 123 14.85 -26.19 -1.88
N MET A 124 15.49 -26.79 -2.89
CA MET A 124 16.93 -26.91 -2.92
C MET A 124 17.60 -25.56 -3.17
N GLU A 125 18.60 -25.24 -2.34
CA GLU A 125 19.44 -24.05 -2.55
C GLU A 125 20.33 -24.20 -3.78
N LYS A 126 20.30 -23.21 -4.66
CA LYS A 126 21.25 -23.03 -5.76
C LYS A 126 22.07 -21.77 -5.52
N ILE A 127 23.34 -21.80 -5.92
CA ILE A 127 24.32 -20.74 -5.64
C ILE A 127 24.80 -20.11 -6.94
N ILE A 128 24.73 -18.79 -7.03
CA ILE A 128 25.34 -17.97 -8.08
C ILE A 128 26.57 -17.29 -7.50
N LYS A 129 27.77 -17.56 -8.03
CA LYS A 129 28.98 -16.87 -7.58
C LYS A 129 29.13 -15.54 -8.30
N MET A 130 29.47 -14.49 -7.55
CA MET A 130 29.66 -13.16 -8.13
C MET A 130 30.89 -13.09 -9.04
N SER A 131 31.82 -14.05 -8.93
CA SER A 131 32.97 -14.23 -9.83
C SER A 131 32.58 -14.67 -11.24
N ASP A 132 31.39 -15.26 -11.40
CA ASP A 132 30.94 -15.85 -12.65
C ASP A 132 30.00 -14.89 -13.41
N VAL A 133 29.71 -13.72 -12.81
CA VAL A 133 28.83 -12.69 -13.37
C VAL A 133 29.63 -11.74 -14.26
N ASP A 134 29.13 -11.51 -15.47
CA ASP A 134 29.64 -10.52 -16.41
C ASP A 134 29.05 -9.13 -16.09
N TRP A 135 29.79 -8.35 -15.31
CA TRP A 135 29.41 -7.03 -14.81
C TRP A 135 29.49 -5.96 -15.90
N LYS A 136 28.55 -5.00 -15.88
CA LYS A 136 28.47 -3.94 -16.89
C LYS A 136 28.91 -2.60 -16.30
N GLU A 137 29.54 -1.77 -17.14
CA GLU A 137 30.00 -0.43 -16.73
C GLU A 137 28.83 0.50 -16.40
N SER A 138 27.64 0.22 -16.92
CA SER A 138 26.43 0.98 -16.61
C SER A 138 25.92 0.73 -15.19
N ASP A 139 26.32 -0.37 -14.52
CA ASP A 139 25.77 -0.74 -13.21
C ASP A 139 26.07 0.31 -12.13
N ARG A 140 25.02 0.77 -11.44
CA ARG A 140 25.11 1.76 -10.37
C ARG A 140 24.75 1.18 -9.01
N GLU A 141 23.61 0.49 -8.93
CA GLU A 141 23.10 -0.05 -7.68
C GLU A 141 22.27 -1.33 -7.89
N PRO A 142 22.10 -2.17 -6.85
CA PRO A 142 21.06 -3.18 -6.83
C PRO A 142 19.66 -2.60 -7.04
N GLY A 143 18.98 -3.03 -8.10
CA GLY A 143 17.71 -2.43 -8.53
C GLY A 143 16.48 -3.20 -8.09
N GLN A 144 16.39 -4.48 -8.46
CA GLN A 144 15.23 -5.33 -8.19
C GLN A 144 15.54 -6.83 -8.24
N ILE A 145 14.73 -7.61 -7.52
CA ILE A 145 14.56 -9.05 -7.69
C ILE A 145 13.26 -9.31 -8.47
N ARG A 146 13.29 -10.27 -9.39
CA ARG A 146 12.09 -10.81 -10.05
C ARG A 146 12.07 -12.33 -9.98
N PHE A 147 10.88 -12.86 -9.78
CA PHE A 147 10.58 -14.27 -9.99
C PHE A 147 9.61 -14.37 -11.16
N GLU A 148 10.07 -14.96 -12.26
CA GLU A 148 9.30 -15.10 -13.49
C GLU A 148 8.83 -16.55 -13.65
N PHE A 149 7.53 -16.72 -13.85
CA PHE A 149 6.84 -17.97 -14.06
C PHE A 149 6.30 -18.04 -15.50
N ASP A 150 6.25 -19.24 -16.06
CA ASP A 150 5.74 -19.46 -17.42
C ASP A 150 4.24 -19.13 -17.51
N THR A 151 3.49 -19.34 -16.43
CA THR A 151 2.06 -19.02 -16.32
C THR A 151 1.77 -18.16 -15.09
N PRO A 152 0.77 -17.26 -15.15
CA PRO A 152 0.34 -16.50 -13.99
C PRO A 152 -0.39 -17.39 -13.00
N GLY A 153 -0.47 -16.94 -11.74
CA GLY A 153 -1.20 -17.63 -10.68
C GLY A 153 -0.35 -18.56 -9.81
N THR A 154 0.88 -18.89 -10.22
CA THR A 154 1.77 -19.75 -9.44
C THR A 154 2.18 -19.07 -8.13
N GLN A 155 2.08 -19.80 -7.02
CA GLN A 155 2.52 -19.38 -5.70
C GLN A 155 3.74 -20.19 -5.26
N ALA A 156 4.69 -19.53 -4.62
CA ALA A 156 5.84 -20.18 -4.02
C ALA A 156 6.29 -19.44 -2.75
N SER A 157 7.14 -20.07 -1.96
CA SER A 157 7.89 -19.42 -0.89
C SER A 157 9.38 -19.41 -1.23
N VAL A 158 10.08 -18.33 -0.90
CA VAL A 158 11.48 -18.14 -1.29
C VAL A 158 12.38 -17.72 -0.15
N ASP A 159 13.62 -18.18 -0.26
CA ASP A 159 14.76 -17.66 0.47
C ASP A 159 15.78 -17.08 -0.51
N VAL A 160 16.25 -15.86 -0.23
CA VAL A 160 17.37 -15.23 -0.92
C VAL A 160 18.42 -14.86 0.12
N ARG A 161 19.65 -15.36 -0.07
CA ARG A 161 20.77 -15.23 0.88
C ARG A 161 21.96 -14.58 0.20
N PHE A 162 22.60 -13.64 0.88
CA PHE A 162 23.90 -13.12 0.47
C PHE A 162 25.01 -13.73 1.31
N TYR A 163 25.83 -14.57 0.67
CA TYR A 163 27.04 -15.13 1.27
C TYR A 163 28.19 -14.15 1.14
N LEU A 164 28.99 -14.03 2.19
CA LEU A 164 29.95 -12.95 2.34
C LEU A 164 31.37 -13.30 1.87
N ASN A 165 32.05 -12.28 1.35
CA ASN A 165 33.50 -12.30 1.14
C ASN A 165 34.25 -12.33 2.49
N SER A 166 35.52 -12.76 2.44
CA SER A 166 36.39 -12.77 3.62
C SER A 166 36.55 -11.35 4.18
N GLY A 167 36.50 -11.20 5.51
CA GLY A 167 36.58 -9.91 6.19
C GLY A 167 35.23 -9.32 6.60
N PHE A 168 34.13 -9.90 6.13
CA PHE A 168 32.78 -9.57 6.58
C PHE A 168 32.20 -10.68 7.46
N VAL A 169 31.36 -10.29 8.41
CA VAL A 169 30.67 -11.18 9.34
C VAL A 169 29.17 -10.97 9.19
N ALA A 170 28.42 -12.06 9.26
CA ALA A 170 26.96 -12.00 9.33
C ALA A 170 26.52 -12.34 10.76
N PRO A 171 25.43 -11.72 11.25
CA PRO A 171 24.82 -12.10 12.51
C PRO A 171 24.28 -13.53 12.42
N ILE A 172 24.07 -14.16 13.58
CA ILE A 172 23.41 -15.46 13.64
C ILE A 172 22.02 -15.31 13.02
N GLN A 173 21.71 -16.17 12.05
CA GLN A 173 20.42 -16.17 11.37
C GLN A 173 19.47 -17.07 12.16
N PRO A 174 18.52 -16.51 12.95
CA PRO A 174 17.62 -17.32 13.75
C PRO A 174 16.70 -18.15 12.86
N LEU A 175 16.39 -19.37 13.31
CA LEU A 175 15.33 -20.16 12.71
C LEU A 175 13.99 -19.57 13.16
N GLU A 176 13.10 -19.30 12.22
CA GLU A 176 11.75 -18.87 12.52
C GLU A 176 10.89 -20.07 12.91
N SER A 177 10.19 -19.96 14.04
CA SER A 177 9.16 -20.90 14.45
C SER A 177 7.81 -20.49 13.87
N MET A 178 6.93 -21.46 13.57
CA MET A 178 5.56 -21.14 13.15
C MET A 178 4.83 -20.34 14.24
N VAL A 179 4.06 -19.33 13.83
CA VAL A 179 3.22 -18.55 14.73
C VAL A 179 2.04 -19.41 15.19
N ASP A 180 1.91 -19.61 16.51
CA ASP A 180 0.75 -20.29 17.09
C ASP A 180 -0.36 -19.28 17.42
N PHE A 181 -1.29 -19.13 16.47
CA PHE A 181 -2.48 -18.28 16.56
C PHE A 181 -3.42 -18.62 17.73
N LYS A 182 -3.28 -19.79 18.36
CA LYS A 182 -4.12 -20.23 19.48
C LYS A 182 -3.43 -20.04 20.83
N SER A 183 -2.13 -19.73 20.82
CA SER A 183 -1.34 -19.55 22.03
C SER A 183 -1.85 -18.38 22.88
N GLU A 184 -1.60 -18.46 24.18
CA GLU A 184 -1.92 -17.40 25.12
C GLU A 184 -1.13 -16.11 24.79
N GLY A 185 0.14 -16.25 24.38
CA GLY A 185 0.96 -15.12 23.94
C GLY A 185 0.34 -14.39 22.74
N TYR A 186 -0.17 -15.14 21.74
CA TYR A 186 -0.84 -14.54 20.60
C TYR A 186 -2.11 -13.80 21.00
N LYS A 187 -2.96 -14.39 21.84
CA LYS A 187 -4.17 -13.73 22.35
C LYS A 187 -3.86 -12.44 23.12
N GLN A 188 -2.83 -12.46 23.95
CA GLN A 188 -2.38 -11.27 24.68
C GLN A 188 -1.83 -10.19 23.75
N MET A 189 -1.08 -10.58 22.71
CA MET A 189 -0.59 -9.68 21.68
C MET A 189 -1.77 -9.01 20.95
N ILE A 190 -2.73 -9.79 20.45
CA ILE A 190 -3.92 -9.28 19.75
C ILE A 190 -4.80 -8.45 20.69
N GLY A 191 -4.94 -8.82 21.96
CA GLY A 191 -5.74 -8.07 22.94
C GLY A 191 -5.26 -6.63 23.15
N ARG A 192 -3.94 -6.36 22.98
CA ARG A 192 -3.38 -5.01 23.04
C ARG A 192 -3.80 -4.11 21.87
N SER A 193 -4.35 -4.69 20.80
CA SER A 193 -4.79 -3.91 19.64
C SER A 193 -6.00 -3.02 19.91
N LEU A 194 -6.81 -3.33 20.92
CA LEU A 194 -7.99 -2.54 21.26
C LEU A 194 -7.55 -1.23 21.94
N MET A 195 -7.35 -0.19 21.13
CA MET A 195 -6.89 1.13 21.57
C MET A 195 -7.99 1.93 22.26
N HIS A 196 -9.20 1.91 21.70
CA HIS A 196 -10.39 2.55 22.28
C HIS A 196 -11.64 1.80 21.82
N MET A 197 -12.53 1.42 22.74
CA MET A 197 -13.80 0.78 22.38
C MET A 197 -14.80 1.81 21.85
N GLY A 198 -14.84 2.99 22.50
CA GLY A 198 -15.83 4.03 22.24
C GLY A 198 -17.28 3.57 22.35
N ASN A 199 -18.17 4.32 21.71
CA ASN A 199 -19.56 3.96 21.49
C ASN A 199 -19.65 2.91 20.36
N ALA A 200 -19.77 1.66 20.77
CA ALA A 200 -19.86 0.51 19.86
C ALA A 200 -21.28 0.25 19.32
N GLY A 201 -22.28 1.08 19.65
CA GLY A 201 -23.68 0.80 19.31
C GLY A 201 -23.95 0.63 17.80
N ARG A 202 -23.18 1.30 16.93
CA ARG A 202 -23.26 1.05 15.48
C ARG A 202 -22.68 -0.33 15.11
N LEU A 203 -21.58 -0.77 15.72
CA LEU A 203 -21.02 -2.10 15.50
C LEU A 203 -21.93 -3.21 16.02
N GLU A 204 -22.57 -3.01 17.18
CA GLU A 204 -23.59 -3.94 17.69
C GLU A 204 -24.70 -4.15 16.65
N LYS A 205 -25.19 -3.09 16.01
CA LYS A 205 -26.19 -3.19 14.93
C LYS A 205 -25.68 -3.97 13.71
N VAL A 206 -24.41 -3.81 13.33
CA VAL A 206 -23.82 -4.60 12.23
C VAL A 206 -23.79 -6.08 12.60
N LEU A 207 -23.38 -6.41 13.83
CA LEU A 207 -23.35 -7.79 14.33
C LEU A 207 -24.76 -8.39 14.47
N GLU A 208 -25.74 -7.61 14.93
CA GLU A 208 -27.14 -8.03 14.99
C GLU A 208 -27.71 -8.32 13.60
N LYS A 209 -27.43 -7.44 12.62
CA LYS A 209 -27.83 -7.62 11.23
C LYS A 209 -27.22 -8.91 10.65
N ALA A 210 -25.92 -9.10 10.86
CA ALA A 210 -25.21 -10.32 10.46
C ALA A 210 -25.84 -11.57 11.13
N GLY A 211 -26.08 -11.55 12.43
CA GLY A 211 -26.63 -12.67 13.19
C GLY A 211 -28.06 -13.07 12.77
N LYS A 212 -28.83 -12.14 12.18
CA LYS A 212 -30.14 -12.42 11.59
C LYS A 212 -30.06 -13.11 10.22
N GLY A 213 -28.86 -13.31 9.67
CA GLY A 213 -28.67 -13.86 8.33
C GLY A 213 -28.89 -12.85 7.22
N GLU A 214 -28.88 -11.55 7.53
CA GLU A 214 -29.01 -10.48 6.53
C GLU A 214 -27.65 -10.15 5.88
N ASP A 215 -27.67 -9.71 4.63
CA ASP A 215 -26.47 -9.35 3.89
C ASP A 215 -25.80 -8.10 4.49
N VAL A 216 -24.49 -8.17 4.71
CA VAL A 216 -23.67 -7.09 5.30
C VAL A 216 -22.66 -6.57 4.28
N THR A 217 -22.45 -5.26 4.24
CA THR A 217 -21.42 -4.64 3.40
C THR A 217 -20.33 -4.02 4.27
N LEU A 218 -19.09 -4.47 4.07
CA LEU A 218 -17.90 -4.03 4.82
C LEU A 218 -16.98 -3.25 3.88
N ALA A 219 -16.69 -2.00 4.23
CA ALA A 219 -15.89 -1.08 3.42
C ALA A 219 -14.56 -0.74 4.09
N PHE A 220 -13.52 -0.58 3.27
CA PHE A 220 -12.15 -0.27 3.69
C PHE A 220 -11.58 0.83 2.79
N ILE A 221 -11.15 1.93 3.40
CA ILE A 221 -10.46 3.03 2.71
C ILE A 221 -9.10 3.27 3.35
N GLY A 222 -8.06 3.40 2.52
CA GLY A 222 -6.72 3.65 3.01
C GLY A 222 -5.64 3.68 1.93
N GLY A 223 -4.39 3.50 2.37
CA GLY A 223 -3.20 3.48 1.52
C GLY A 223 -2.89 2.12 0.87
N SER A 224 -1.61 1.85 0.63
CA SER A 224 -1.11 0.61 0.01
C SER A 224 -1.38 -0.64 0.85
N ILE A 225 -1.39 -0.52 2.19
CA ILE A 225 -1.69 -1.64 3.08
C ILE A 225 -3.17 -2.05 2.92
N THR A 226 -4.08 -1.08 2.80
CA THR A 226 -5.49 -1.32 2.45
C THR A 226 -5.65 -1.89 1.04
N GLN A 227 -4.81 -1.48 0.08
CA GLN A 227 -4.79 -2.08 -1.26
C GLN A 227 -4.41 -3.57 -1.17
N GLY A 228 -3.54 -3.91 -0.23
CA GLY A 228 -3.05 -5.25 0.05
C GLY A 228 -1.59 -5.46 -0.35
N ALA A 229 -0.79 -4.40 -0.44
CA ALA A 229 0.64 -4.53 -0.67
C ALA A 229 1.28 -5.43 0.40
N GLY A 230 2.08 -6.41 -0.03
CA GLY A 230 2.69 -7.43 0.83
C GLY A 230 1.81 -8.67 1.10
N ALA A 231 0.50 -8.61 0.78
CA ALA A 231 -0.33 -9.81 0.66
C ALA A 231 -0.09 -10.52 -0.68
N ILE A 232 0.10 -11.83 -0.60
CA ILE A 232 0.48 -12.67 -1.73
C ILE A 232 -0.47 -13.88 -1.77
N PRO A 233 -1.45 -13.91 -2.68
CA PRO A 233 -1.80 -12.89 -3.66
C PRO A 233 -2.66 -11.79 -3.03
N ILE A 234 -2.50 -10.57 -3.53
CA ILE A 234 -3.05 -9.33 -2.98
C ILE A 234 -4.57 -9.35 -2.73
N HIS A 235 -5.33 -9.93 -3.67
CA HIS A 235 -6.80 -9.99 -3.65
C HIS A 235 -7.38 -11.05 -2.69
N GLU A 236 -6.56 -12.01 -2.23
CA GLU A 236 -6.99 -13.10 -1.34
C GLU A 236 -6.48 -12.93 0.09
N LYS A 237 -5.29 -12.35 0.25
CA LYS A 237 -4.57 -12.34 1.54
C LYS A 237 -4.46 -10.96 2.19
N SER A 238 -5.01 -9.91 1.58
CA SER A 238 -5.08 -8.59 2.21
C SER A 238 -5.91 -8.65 3.49
N TYR A 239 -5.57 -7.83 4.49
CA TYR A 239 -6.24 -7.86 5.79
C TYR A 239 -7.76 -7.58 5.66
N ALA A 240 -8.15 -6.71 4.73
CA ALA A 240 -9.55 -6.41 4.45
C ALA A 240 -10.30 -7.65 3.96
N ARG A 241 -9.66 -8.45 3.07
CA ARG A 241 -10.22 -9.71 2.58
C ARG A 241 -10.31 -10.76 3.68
N VAL A 242 -9.21 -10.96 4.42
CA VAL A 242 -9.14 -11.94 5.51
C VAL A 242 -10.17 -11.60 6.59
N PHE A 243 -10.31 -10.32 6.95
CA PHE A 243 -11.32 -9.86 7.89
C PHE A 243 -12.73 -10.12 7.38
N ALA A 244 -13.05 -9.77 6.13
CA ALA A 244 -14.39 -9.96 5.58
C ALA A 244 -14.79 -11.44 5.53
N ASP A 245 -13.87 -12.32 5.10
CA ASP A 245 -14.12 -13.76 5.05
C ASP A 245 -14.27 -14.33 6.48
N THR A 246 -13.46 -13.88 7.44
CA THR A 246 -13.56 -14.30 8.86
C THR A 246 -14.85 -13.78 9.51
N PHE A 247 -15.27 -12.55 9.18
CA PHE A 247 -16.52 -11.97 9.65
C PHE A 247 -17.72 -12.75 9.13
N GLU A 248 -17.71 -13.11 7.84
CA GLU A 248 -18.76 -13.93 7.21
C GLU A 248 -18.89 -15.29 7.90
N GLU A 249 -17.76 -16.00 8.09
CA GLU A 249 -17.73 -17.30 8.76
C GLU A 249 -18.27 -17.23 10.19
N LYS A 250 -17.94 -16.16 10.92
CA LYS A 250 -18.18 -16.08 12.36
C LYS A 250 -19.51 -15.45 12.74
N TYR A 251 -20.00 -14.46 11.99
CA TYR A 251 -21.12 -13.62 12.42
C TYR A 251 -22.32 -13.63 11.47
N ALA A 252 -22.14 -13.95 10.17
CA ALA A 252 -23.18 -13.68 9.17
C ALA A 252 -24.34 -14.70 9.12
N ASN A 253 -24.30 -15.79 9.88
CA ASN A 253 -25.39 -16.78 9.99
C ASN A 253 -26.06 -17.17 8.65
N GLY A 254 -25.24 -17.36 7.60
CA GLY A 254 -25.70 -17.72 6.25
C GLY A 254 -26.05 -16.54 5.31
N GLY A 255 -26.09 -15.30 5.82
CA GLY A 255 -26.12 -14.07 5.02
C GLY A 255 -24.80 -13.82 4.31
N LYS A 256 -24.83 -13.00 3.25
CA LYS A 256 -23.64 -12.72 2.44
C LYS A 256 -22.88 -11.49 2.94
N VAL A 257 -21.56 -11.56 2.96
CA VAL A 257 -20.69 -10.41 3.20
C VAL A 257 -20.14 -9.86 1.87
N THR A 258 -20.47 -8.60 1.58
CA THR A 258 -19.91 -7.84 0.48
C THR A 258 -18.71 -7.03 0.97
N LEU A 259 -17.55 -7.24 0.35
CA LEU A 259 -16.33 -6.48 0.60
C LEU A 259 -16.21 -5.31 -0.39
N LEU A 260 -16.02 -4.10 0.13
CA LEU A 260 -15.61 -2.92 -0.63
C LEU A 260 -14.19 -2.54 -0.20
N LYS A 261 -13.17 -2.94 -0.96
CA LYS A 261 -11.76 -2.67 -0.65
C LYS A 261 -11.23 -1.58 -1.58
N ALA A 262 -10.93 -0.42 -1.01
CA ALA A 262 -10.56 0.79 -1.74
C ALA A 262 -9.26 1.41 -1.19
N GLY A 263 -8.17 0.65 -1.26
CA GLY A 263 -6.84 1.17 -0.97
C GLY A 263 -6.17 1.72 -2.23
N VAL A 264 -5.47 2.85 -2.10
CA VAL A 264 -4.65 3.44 -3.17
C VAL A 264 -3.26 3.69 -2.63
N GLY A 265 -2.26 3.01 -3.20
CA GLY A 265 -0.88 3.08 -2.69
C GLY A 265 -0.29 4.49 -2.72
N GLY A 266 0.41 4.86 -1.64
CA GLY A 266 1.13 6.14 -1.54
C GLY A 266 0.27 7.36 -1.19
N THR A 267 -1.04 7.22 -1.03
CA THR A 267 -1.94 8.37 -0.92
C THR A 267 -2.38 8.65 0.52
N PRO A 268 -2.40 9.92 0.98
CA PRO A 268 -2.95 10.30 2.27
C PRO A 268 -4.50 10.40 2.24
N SER A 269 -5.08 10.64 3.42
CA SER A 269 -6.51 10.90 3.61
C SER A 269 -7.03 12.11 2.81
N GLU A 270 -6.14 13.03 2.43
CA GLU A 270 -6.43 14.16 1.54
C GLU A 270 -6.98 13.72 0.18
N LEU A 271 -6.40 12.69 -0.45
CA LEU A 271 -7.01 12.07 -1.64
C LEU A 271 -8.20 11.19 -1.25
N GLY A 272 -8.09 10.49 -0.12
CA GLY A 272 -9.12 9.57 0.40
C GLY A 272 -10.50 10.21 0.53
N MET A 273 -10.59 11.42 1.07
CA MET A 273 -11.85 12.17 1.21
C MET A 273 -12.47 12.56 -0.14
N VAL A 274 -11.65 12.85 -1.15
CA VAL A 274 -12.14 13.27 -2.48
C VAL A 274 -12.69 12.07 -3.26
N ARG A 275 -12.11 10.88 -3.10
CA ARG A 275 -12.54 9.64 -3.78
C ARG A 275 -13.59 8.83 -2.99
N PHE A 276 -14.03 9.31 -1.83
CA PHE A 276 -14.89 8.56 -0.92
C PHE A 276 -16.20 8.10 -1.58
N GLU A 277 -16.94 9.00 -2.24
CA GLU A 277 -18.18 8.67 -2.94
C GLU A 277 -17.97 7.64 -4.06
N ARG A 278 -16.94 7.83 -4.87
CA ARG A 278 -16.59 6.95 -6.00
C ARG A 278 -16.23 5.55 -5.50
N ASP A 279 -15.43 5.47 -4.45
CA ASP A 279 -14.79 4.22 -4.07
C ASP A 279 -15.53 3.46 -2.98
N ILE A 280 -16.07 4.15 -1.98
CA ILE A 280 -16.76 3.53 -0.85
C ILE A 280 -18.25 3.43 -1.12
N LEU A 281 -18.85 4.47 -1.69
CA LEU A 281 -20.29 4.45 -2.00
C LEU A 281 -20.58 3.93 -3.40
N ARG A 282 -19.54 3.67 -4.22
CA ARG A 282 -19.67 3.26 -5.63
C ARG A 282 -20.61 4.17 -6.40
N GLU A 283 -20.41 5.48 -6.28
CA GLU A 283 -21.28 6.53 -6.86
C GLU A 283 -22.71 6.50 -6.32
N GLY A 284 -22.87 6.15 -5.03
CA GLY A 284 -24.16 6.03 -4.35
C GLY A 284 -24.89 4.70 -4.57
N ASN A 285 -24.26 3.71 -5.21
CA ASN A 285 -24.83 2.38 -5.43
C ASN A 285 -24.60 1.40 -4.25
N LYS A 286 -23.85 1.81 -3.23
CA LYS A 286 -23.55 1.00 -2.05
C LYS A 286 -23.75 1.79 -0.77
N GLU A 287 -24.34 1.11 0.22
CA GLU A 287 -24.53 1.59 1.58
C GLU A 287 -23.77 0.64 2.51
N PRO A 288 -22.47 0.86 2.77
CA PRO A 288 -21.70 0.05 3.70
C PRO A 288 -22.30 0.09 5.11
N ASP A 289 -22.30 -1.04 5.81
CA ASP A 289 -22.71 -1.16 7.21
C ASP A 289 -21.55 -0.82 8.16
N LEU A 290 -20.31 -1.14 7.73
CA LEU A 290 -19.06 -0.83 8.41
C LEU A 290 -18.09 -0.15 7.44
N ILE A 291 -17.43 0.91 7.88
CA ILE A 291 -16.33 1.57 7.18
C ILE A 291 -15.09 1.57 8.08
N VAL A 292 -14.01 0.93 7.63
CA VAL A 292 -12.69 0.97 8.26
C VAL A 292 -11.82 2.00 7.54
N ILE A 293 -11.26 2.94 8.30
CA ILE A 293 -10.40 4.03 7.79
C ILE A 293 -8.97 3.78 8.28
N GLU A 294 -8.02 3.64 7.35
CA GLU A 294 -6.61 3.32 7.62
C GLU A 294 -5.68 4.26 6.84
N PHE A 295 -5.13 5.27 7.51
CA PHE A 295 -4.21 6.24 6.90
C PHE A 295 -3.03 6.63 7.82
N ALA A 296 -2.87 5.94 8.94
CA ALA A 296 -1.94 6.35 10.00
C ALA A 296 -0.47 6.34 9.56
N VAL A 297 -0.12 5.61 8.51
CA VAL A 297 1.23 5.56 7.96
C VAL A 297 1.40 6.38 6.67
N ASN A 298 0.31 6.95 6.14
CA ASN A 298 0.30 7.73 4.90
C ASN A 298 0.10 9.24 5.13
N ASP A 299 -0.60 9.63 6.20
CA ASP A 299 -1.02 11.02 6.47
C ASP A 299 0.12 11.97 6.87
N GLU A 300 1.37 11.53 6.82
CA GLU A 300 2.49 12.47 6.83
C GLU A 300 2.54 13.28 5.52
N GLY A 301 1.94 12.74 4.44
CA GLY A 301 1.73 13.44 3.18
C GLY A 301 0.50 14.35 3.11
N ASP A 302 -0.36 14.39 4.15
CA ASP A 302 -1.51 15.31 4.20
C ASP A 302 -1.03 16.74 4.52
N GLU A 303 -1.26 17.68 3.59
CA GLU A 303 -0.82 19.09 3.74
C GLU A 303 -1.42 19.75 4.98
N THR A 304 -2.59 19.27 5.42
CA THR A 304 -3.37 19.83 6.53
C THR A 304 -3.04 19.22 7.89
N LYS A 305 -2.21 18.17 7.93
CA LYS A 305 -1.81 17.46 9.15
C LYS A 305 -3.00 16.92 9.96
N GLY A 306 -4.03 16.42 9.29
CA GLY A 306 -5.16 15.71 9.89
C GLY A 306 -6.53 16.38 9.74
N VAL A 307 -6.63 17.58 9.14
CA VAL A 307 -7.94 18.18 8.83
C VAL A 307 -8.66 17.34 7.78
N CYS A 308 -7.94 16.84 6.78
CA CYS A 308 -8.47 15.93 5.77
C CYS A 308 -8.93 14.60 6.38
N PHE A 309 -8.14 14.03 7.29
CA PHE A 309 -8.48 12.81 8.00
C PHE A 309 -9.77 12.96 8.82
N GLU A 310 -9.86 14.01 9.64
CA GLU A 310 -11.06 14.26 10.43
C GLU A 310 -12.27 14.59 9.54
N SER A 311 -12.07 15.30 8.44
CA SER A 311 -13.11 15.56 7.43
C SER A 311 -13.65 14.25 6.84
N LEU A 312 -12.79 13.29 6.50
CA LEU A 312 -13.17 11.96 6.03
C LEU A 312 -13.97 11.18 7.10
N VAL A 313 -13.52 11.19 8.35
CA VAL A 313 -14.22 10.51 9.46
C VAL A 313 -15.62 11.09 9.65
N ARG A 314 -15.73 12.42 9.68
CA ARG A 314 -17.02 13.12 9.82
C ARG A 314 -17.95 12.81 8.65
N LYS A 315 -17.43 12.83 7.42
CA LYS A 315 -18.16 12.46 6.19
C LYS A 315 -18.73 11.06 6.26
N ALA A 316 -17.95 10.07 6.74
CA ALA A 316 -18.40 8.70 6.93
C ALA A 316 -19.47 8.59 8.05
N LEU A 317 -19.27 9.28 9.17
CA LEU A 317 -20.22 9.26 10.29
C LEU A 317 -21.56 9.91 9.96
N ASP A 318 -21.55 10.91 9.07
CA ASP A 318 -22.74 11.67 8.71
C ASP A 318 -23.66 10.98 7.71
N LEU A 319 -23.20 9.91 7.06
CA LEU A 319 -23.99 9.19 6.06
C LEU A 319 -25.42 8.86 6.55
N PRO A 320 -26.46 8.95 5.68
CA PRO A 320 -27.86 8.89 6.11
C PRO A 320 -28.26 7.63 6.89
N TRP A 321 -27.68 6.47 6.55
CA TRP A 321 -27.93 5.19 7.22
C TRP A 321 -27.04 4.95 8.45
N LYS A 322 -26.18 5.90 8.80
CA LYS A 322 -25.33 5.91 10.01
C LYS A 322 -24.50 4.61 10.17
N PRO A 323 -23.56 4.35 9.25
CA PRO A 323 -22.71 3.15 9.32
C PRO A 323 -21.80 3.17 10.54
N ALA A 324 -21.36 1.99 10.97
CA ALA A 324 -20.27 1.89 11.92
C ALA A 324 -18.95 2.39 11.28
N VAL A 325 -18.14 3.10 12.06
CA VAL A 325 -16.83 3.59 11.62
C VAL A 325 -15.77 3.12 12.60
N VAL A 326 -14.68 2.55 12.08
CA VAL A 326 -13.54 2.08 12.87
C VAL A 326 -12.26 2.70 12.32
N LEU A 327 -11.42 3.24 13.21
CA LEU A 327 -10.09 3.70 12.83
C LEU A 327 -9.07 2.58 13.04
N LEU A 328 -8.32 2.25 12.00
CA LEU A 328 -7.24 1.26 12.07
C LEU A 328 -5.89 1.97 11.92
N PHE A 329 -5.03 1.80 12.91
CA PHE A 329 -3.68 2.36 12.90
C PHE A 329 -2.67 1.26 12.53
N ALA A 330 -2.31 1.21 11.25
CA ALA A 330 -1.21 0.36 10.76
C ALA A 330 0.16 0.82 11.31
N VAL A 331 1.21 0.07 11.00
CA VAL A 331 2.57 0.29 11.52
C VAL A 331 3.62 -0.04 10.48
N PHE A 332 4.67 0.79 10.37
CA PHE A 332 5.86 0.49 9.59
C PHE A 332 6.92 -0.27 10.40
N SER A 333 7.86 -0.91 9.70
CA SER A 333 8.87 -1.78 10.32
C SER A 333 9.85 -1.07 11.26
N PHE A 334 9.84 0.24 11.34
CA PHE A 334 10.61 1.04 12.30
C PHE A 334 9.74 1.55 13.46
N ASP A 335 8.65 0.85 13.76
CA ASP A 335 7.78 1.06 14.93
C ASP A 335 7.15 2.46 14.94
N TRP A 336 6.64 2.88 13.78
CA TRP A 336 6.14 4.22 13.54
C TRP A 336 4.79 4.23 12.84
N ASN A 337 3.92 5.14 13.30
CA ASN A 337 2.69 5.59 12.65
C ASN A 337 2.29 6.97 13.23
N LEU A 338 1.13 7.48 12.81
CA LEU A 338 0.55 8.75 13.26
C LEU A 338 -0.62 8.57 14.25
N GLN A 339 -0.68 7.47 15.01
CA GLN A 339 -1.80 7.24 15.94
C GLN A 339 -1.91 8.32 17.02
N ASP A 340 -0.80 8.93 17.46
CA ASP A 340 -0.83 10.03 18.42
C ASP A 340 -1.43 11.32 17.83
N ARG A 341 -1.24 11.55 16.52
CA ARG A 341 -1.79 12.71 15.81
C ARG A 341 -3.28 12.51 15.50
N LEU A 342 -3.65 11.31 15.05
CA LEU A 342 -4.96 11.01 14.48
C LEU A 342 -5.93 10.36 15.48
N GLY A 343 -5.44 9.65 16.50
CA GLY A 343 -6.23 9.03 17.58
C GLY A 343 -7.16 9.98 18.33
N PRO A 344 -6.80 11.26 18.58
CA PRO A 344 -7.73 12.23 19.17
C PRO A 344 -9.04 12.40 18.40
N VAL A 345 -9.07 12.12 17.09
CA VAL A 345 -10.29 12.10 16.27
C VAL A 345 -11.23 11.00 16.74
N GLY A 346 -10.73 9.78 16.93
CA GLY A 346 -11.55 8.67 17.42
C GLY A 346 -12.10 8.91 18.82
N ILE A 347 -11.33 9.54 19.70
CA ILE A 347 -11.79 9.98 21.02
C ILE A 347 -12.88 11.06 20.91
N ARG A 348 -12.74 12.02 20.00
CA ARG A 348 -13.70 13.13 19.82
C ARG A 348 -15.09 12.65 19.42
N TYR A 349 -15.15 11.67 18.54
CA TYR A 349 -16.41 11.10 18.03
C TYR A 349 -16.84 9.85 18.78
N ASP A 350 -16.07 9.46 19.80
CA ASP A 350 -16.27 8.26 20.60
C ASP A 350 -16.45 7.01 19.73
N ILE A 351 -15.57 6.82 18.74
CA ILE A 351 -15.63 5.69 17.80
C ILE A 351 -14.53 4.65 18.09
N PRO A 352 -14.76 3.36 17.78
CA PRO A 352 -13.78 2.32 18.00
C PRO A 352 -12.46 2.55 17.25
N MET A 353 -11.35 2.24 17.92
CA MET A 353 -9.99 2.36 17.40
C MET A 353 -9.19 1.09 17.65
N VAL A 354 -8.46 0.64 16.62
CA VAL A 354 -7.60 -0.53 16.65
C VAL A 354 -6.17 -0.12 16.28
N SER A 355 -5.20 -0.39 17.16
CA SER A 355 -3.77 -0.14 16.92
C SER A 355 -3.02 -1.44 16.66
N VAL A 356 -2.50 -1.58 15.44
CA VAL A 356 -1.60 -2.69 15.10
C VAL A 356 -0.23 -2.49 15.75
N LEU A 357 0.23 -1.23 15.86
CA LEU A 357 1.47 -0.85 16.55
C LEU A 357 1.48 -1.40 17.99
N ASP A 358 0.42 -1.14 18.76
CA ASP A 358 0.33 -1.53 20.17
C ASP A 358 0.33 -3.07 20.34
N ALA A 359 -0.21 -3.79 19.34
CA ALA A 359 -0.21 -5.24 19.31
C ALA A 359 1.18 -5.82 19.05
N VAL A 360 1.84 -5.42 17.95
CA VAL A 360 2.99 -6.16 17.42
C VAL A 360 4.35 -5.58 17.80
N SER A 361 4.50 -4.26 17.96
CA SER A 361 5.79 -3.65 18.24
C SER A 361 6.49 -4.15 19.51
N PRO A 362 5.76 -4.46 20.61
CA PRO A 362 6.38 -5.08 21.78
C PRO A 362 7.06 -6.43 21.50
N GLN A 363 6.72 -7.13 20.41
CA GLN A 363 7.29 -8.44 20.06
C GLN A 363 8.65 -8.32 19.37
N PHE A 364 8.91 -7.22 18.65
CA PHE A 364 10.06 -7.16 17.74
C PHE A 364 11.41 -7.05 18.43
N ASN A 365 11.43 -6.63 19.69
CA ASN A 365 12.64 -6.58 20.52
C ASN A 365 12.86 -7.85 21.37
N LEU A 366 11.91 -8.79 21.36
CA LEU A 366 12.02 -10.03 22.13
C LEU A 366 12.83 -11.09 21.37
N LEU A 367 13.55 -11.95 22.09
CA LEU A 367 14.12 -13.18 21.55
C LEU A 367 13.09 -14.32 21.65
N PRO A 368 13.25 -15.43 20.88
CA PRO A 368 12.35 -16.59 20.98
C PRO A 368 12.19 -17.09 22.42
N ASP A 369 13.30 -17.20 23.15
CA ASP A 369 13.33 -17.70 24.52
C ASP A 369 12.71 -16.72 25.54
N ASP A 370 12.52 -15.45 25.16
CA ASP A 370 11.86 -14.40 25.97
C ASP A 370 10.33 -14.34 25.72
N GLY A 371 9.79 -15.32 24.99
CA GLY A 371 8.36 -15.41 24.71
C GLY A 371 7.89 -14.62 23.48
N ARG A 372 8.78 -14.34 22.52
CA ARG A 372 8.40 -13.71 21.25
C ARG A 372 7.35 -14.55 20.52
N VAL A 373 6.23 -13.91 20.16
CA VAL A 373 5.14 -14.53 19.38
C VAL A 373 5.41 -14.45 17.87
N ILE A 374 5.88 -13.30 17.41
CA ILE A 374 6.14 -13.04 16.00
C ILE A 374 7.39 -12.16 15.82
N SER A 375 8.22 -12.47 14.82
CA SER A 375 9.38 -11.65 14.47
C SER A 375 9.02 -10.51 13.50
N LYS A 376 9.89 -9.51 13.41
CA LYS A 376 9.77 -8.43 12.42
C LYS A 376 9.81 -8.99 10.98
N ASN A 377 10.64 -10.01 10.72
CA ASN A 377 10.67 -10.71 9.44
C ASN A 377 9.37 -11.47 9.13
N GLN A 378 8.73 -12.07 10.14
CA GLN A 378 7.45 -12.76 9.92
C GLN A 378 6.31 -11.76 9.66
N PHE A 379 6.26 -10.64 10.40
CA PHE A 379 5.18 -9.65 10.23
C PHE A 379 5.31 -8.85 8.93
N PHE A 380 6.51 -8.39 8.58
CA PHE A 380 6.72 -7.49 7.45
C PHE A 380 7.17 -8.23 6.18
N TYR A 381 6.56 -7.90 5.04
CA TYR A 381 7.06 -8.31 3.72
C TYR A 381 8.26 -7.45 3.32
N ASP A 382 8.15 -6.14 3.48
CA ASP A 382 9.20 -5.14 3.27
C ASP A 382 9.17 -4.08 4.41
N VAL A 383 9.91 -2.98 4.27
CA VAL A 383 9.99 -1.95 5.31
C VAL A 383 8.65 -1.29 5.67
N TYR A 384 7.70 -1.28 4.73
CA TYR A 384 6.42 -0.61 4.85
C TYR A 384 5.27 -1.61 5.04
N HIS A 385 5.32 -2.73 4.33
CA HIS A 385 4.14 -3.56 4.09
C HIS A 385 4.16 -4.85 4.92
N PRO A 386 3.02 -5.25 5.50
CA PRO A 386 2.89 -6.53 6.18
C PRO A 386 2.94 -7.71 5.19
N SER A 387 3.42 -8.86 5.65
CA SER A 387 3.34 -10.13 4.93
C SER A 387 1.93 -10.72 5.02
N ASN A 388 1.70 -11.90 4.44
CA ASN A 388 0.47 -12.67 4.68
C ASN A 388 0.18 -12.89 6.17
N LEU A 389 1.21 -13.14 7.00
CA LEU A 389 1.04 -13.26 8.45
C LEU A 389 0.70 -11.91 9.08
N GLY A 390 1.34 -10.83 8.63
CA GLY A 390 1.02 -9.49 9.10
C GLY A 390 -0.42 -9.08 8.77
N HIS A 391 -0.89 -9.36 7.55
CA HIS A 391 -2.27 -9.13 7.16
C HIS A 391 -3.28 -9.98 7.94
N GLN A 392 -2.96 -11.25 8.24
CA GLN A 392 -3.77 -12.06 9.15
C GLN A 392 -3.86 -11.41 10.54
N ILE A 393 -2.74 -10.97 11.11
CA ILE A 393 -2.72 -10.29 12.42
C ILE A 393 -3.53 -9.00 12.40
N MET A 394 -3.44 -8.20 11.34
CA MET A 394 -4.25 -6.99 11.19
C MET A 394 -5.75 -7.32 11.17
N ALA A 395 -6.14 -8.38 10.46
CA ALA A 395 -7.52 -8.87 10.47
C ALA A 395 -7.93 -9.37 11.87
N ASP A 396 -7.08 -10.12 12.55
CA ASP A 396 -7.34 -10.63 13.90
C ASP A 396 -7.48 -9.50 14.93
N CYS A 397 -6.75 -8.38 14.77
CA CYS A 397 -6.93 -7.18 15.59
C CYS A 397 -8.34 -6.58 15.42
N LEU A 398 -8.85 -6.51 14.18
CA LEU A 398 -10.23 -6.08 13.93
C LEU A 398 -11.26 -7.10 14.44
N ILE A 399 -11.00 -8.40 14.30
CA ILE A 399 -11.88 -9.45 14.84
C ILE A 399 -11.91 -9.40 16.37
N ASN A 400 -10.81 -9.08 17.03
CA ASN A 400 -10.75 -8.87 18.47
C ASN A 400 -11.64 -7.70 18.92
N LEU A 401 -11.70 -6.61 18.15
CA LEU A 401 -12.69 -5.55 18.38
C LEU A 401 -14.12 -6.10 18.25
N MET A 402 -14.44 -6.82 17.16
CA MET A 402 -15.78 -7.38 16.95
C MET A 402 -16.19 -8.37 18.06
N ASP A 403 -15.27 -9.23 18.51
CA ASP A 403 -15.48 -10.15 19.62
C ASP A 403 -15.75 -9.41 20.93
N SER A 404 -14.98 -8.35 21.18
CA SER A 404 -15.15 -7.54 22.38
C SER A 404 -16.51 -6.86 22.39
N VAL A 405 -16.99 -6.35 21.25
CA VAL A 405 -18.34 -5.78 21.12
C VAL A 405 -19.41 -6.87 21.28
N ASN A 406 -19.28 -7.99 20.57
CA ASN A 406 -20.26 -9.08 20.63
C ASN A 406 -20.39 -9.71 22.03
N GLY A 407 -19.30 -9.73 22.81
CA GLY A 407 -19.28 -10.21 24.19
C GLY A 407 -19.81 -9.22 25.23
N HIS A 408 -19.93 -7.93 24.87
CA HIS A 408 -20.42 -6.86 25.73
C HIS A 408 -21.64 -6.19 25.07
N ILE A 409 -22.84 -6.75 25.29
CA ILE A 409 -24.08 -6.03 24.95
C ILE A 409 -24.15 -4.84 25.90
N SER A 410 -23.89 -3.64 25.38
CA SER A 410 -24.06 -2.45 26.19
C SER A 410 -25.55 -2.16 26.37
N ASP A 411 -26.05 -2.18 27.61
CA ASP A 411 -27.40 -1.67 27.97
C ASP A 411 -27.51 -0.13 27.77
N ILE A 412 -26.46 0.49 27.21
CA ILE A 412 -26.32 1.93 27.08
C ILE A 412 -26.68 2.30 25.64
N SER A 413 -27.97 2.53 25.41
CA SER A 413 -28.40 3.39 24.31
C SER A 413 -27.93 4.82 24.60
N SER A 414 -26.64 5.11 24.40
CA SER A 414 -26.18 6.49 24.45
C SER A 414 -26.75 7.18 23.22
N GLU A 415 -27.56 8.22 23.45
CA GLU A 415 -28.04 9.07 22.36
C GLU A 415 -26.82 9.65 21.63
N GLU A 416 -26.59 9.20 20.40
CA GLU A 416 -25.54 9.77 19.55
C GLU A 416 -25.83 11.25 19.33
N LYS A 417 -24.82 12.09 19.59
CA LYS A 417 -24.91 13.51 19.30
C LYS A 417 -24.87 13.71 17.78
N PRO A 418 -25.70 14.60 17.22
CA PRO A 418 -25.57 15.00 15.81
C PRO A 418 -24.15 15.50 15.53
N ILE A 419 -23.56 15.05 14.42
CA ILE A 419 -22.16 15.32 14.07
C ILE A 419 -21.87 16.83 13.94
N GLU A 420 -22.88 17.61 13.60
CA GLU A 420 -22.84 19.07 13.47
C GLU A 420 -22.73 19.76 14.84
N SER A 421 -23.19 19.10 15.90
CA SER A 421 -23.09 19.61 17.28
C SER A 421 -21.73 19.33 17.93
N ILE A 422 -20.91 18.46 17.31
CA ILE A 422 -19.57 18.11 17.79
C ILE A 422 -18.55 19.00 17.08
N LEU A 423 -17.86 19.84 17.84
CA LEU A 423 -16.72 20.60 17.33
C LEU A 423 -15.62 19.65 16.86
N PRO A 424 -14.90 19.95 15.75
CA PRO A 424 -13.77 19.14 15.33
C PRO A 424 -12.57 19.29 16.29
N VAL A 425 -11.68 18.29 16.33
CA VAL A 425 -10.48 18.29 17.18
C VAL A 425 -9.26 18.87 16.47
N ILE A 426 -9.14 18.63 15.17
CA ILE A 426 -8.11 19.14 14.26
C ILE A 426 -8.75 20.14 13.28
N GLY A 427 -9.77 19.72 12.52
CA GLY A 427 -10.51 20.55 11.58
C GLY A 427 -11.51 19.76 10.73
N LYS A 428 -12.39 20.46 10.01
CA LYS A 428 -13.45 19.82 9.20
C LYS A 428 -13.69 20.48 7.84
N ASP A 429 -12.69 21.22 7.37
CA ASP A 429 -12.81 22.14 6.24
C ASP A 429 -13.27 21.44 4.96
N PHE A 430 -13.03 20.14 4.85
CA PHE A 430 -13.30 19.32 3.68
C PHE A 430 -14.36 18.23 3.90
N GLU A 431 -15.15 18.28 4.98
CA GLU A 431 -16.15 17.24 5.30
C GLU A 431 -17.20 17.05 4.18
N ASN A 432 -17.43 18.09 3.38
CA ASN A 432 -18.35 18.11 2.24
C ASN A 432 -17.63 18.18 0.88
N VAL A 433 -16.37 17.76 0.81
CA VAL A 433 -15.63 17.77 -0.47
C VAL A 433 -16.28 16.82 -1.48
N GLU A 434 -16.33 17.24 -2.73
CA GLU A 434 -16.84 16.47 -3.87
C GLU A 434 -15.84 16.46 -5.03
N LEU A 435 -15.75 15.32 -5.70
CA LEU A 435 -14.93 15.16 -6.90
C LEU A 435 -15.57 15.84 -8.13
N ILE A 436 -14.75 16.56 -8.88
CA ILE A 436 -15.05 17.04 -10.23
C ILE A 436 -13.95 16.57 -11.16
N ASP A 437 -14.25 15.55 -11.95
CA ASP A 437 -13.42 15.07 -13.05
C ASP A 437 -14.06 15.39 -14.42
N ALA A 438 -13.49 14.90 -15.52
CA ALA A 438 -14.01 15.18 -16.86
C ALA A 438 -15.45 14.66 -17.08
N ARG A 439 -15.86 13.61 -16.37
CA ARG A 439 -17.22 13.06 -16.41
C ARG A 439 -18.15 13.89 -15.53
N ASP A 440 -17.73 14.23 -14.32
CA ASP A 440 -18.56 14.89 -13.31
C ASP A 440 -18.76 16.38 -13.55
N MET A 441 -17.90 17.00 -14.37
CA MET A 441 -17.96 18.42 -14.75
C MET A 441 -19.37 18.87 -15.15
N ILE A 442 -20.11 18.09 -15.95
CA ILE A 442 -21.46 18.44 -16.41
C ILE A 442 -22.46 18.46 -15.24
N LYS A 443 -22.42 17.42 -14.39
CA LYS A 443 -23.31 17.26 -13.23
C LYS A 443 -23.10 18.38 -12.21
N MET A 444 -21.86 18.82 -12.04
CA MET A 444 -21.48 19.78 -11.00
C MET A 444 -21.60 21.25 -11.42
N LYS A 445 -21.84 21.56 -12.70
CA LYS A 445 -21.95 22.95 -13.19
C LYS A 445 -22.95 23.80 -12.43
N SER A 446 -24.15 23.28 -12.19
CA SER A 446 -25.21 24.06 -11.53
C SER A 446 -24.86 24.33 -10.07
N LYS A 447 -24.38 23.29 -9.37
CA LYS A 447 -24.07 23.34 -7.93
C LYS A 447 -22.97 24.36 -7.62
N TYR A 448 -21.90 24.37 -8.40
CA TYR A 448 -20.74 25.26 -8.19
C TYR A 448 -20.68 26.43 -9.19
N ARG A 449 -21.77 26.71 -9.91
CA ARG A 449 -21.87 27.79 -10.91
C ARG A 449 -20.72 27.78 -11.94
N ILE A 450 -20.31 26.58 -12.37
CA ILE A 450 -19.14 26.41 -13.23
C ILE A 450 -19.45 26.95 -14.63
N SER A 451 -18.61 27.84 -15.12
CA SER A 451 -18.76 28.48 -16.43
C SER A 451 -17.41 28.76 -17.09
N GLY A 452 -17.40 29.08 -18.39
CA GLY A 452 -16.17 29.42 -19.11
C GLY A 452 -15.15 28.27 -19.14
N VAL A 453 -15.61 27.01 -19.17
CA VAL A 453 -14.72 25.86 -19.22
C VAL A 453 -14.07 25.78 -20.60
N GLU A 454 -12.76 25.93 -20.64
CA GLU A 454 -11.92 25.79 -21.83
C GLU A 454 -10.81 24.80 -21.51
N THR A 455 -10.68 23.69 -22.25
CA THR A 455 -9.64 22.69 -21.96
C THR A 455 -8.28 23.09 -22.51
N GLY A 456 -8.24 24.01 -23.48
CA GLY A 456 -7.01 24.43 -24.14
C GLY A 456 -6.25 23.23 -24.70
N SER A 457 -4.98 23.11 -24.33
CA SER A 457 -4.08 22.02 -24.71
C SER A 457 -4.25 20.73 -23.88
N PHE A 458 -5.10 20.75 -22.85
CA PHE A 458 -5.46 19.58 -22.03
C PHE A 458 -6.68 18.86 -22.62
N ASP A 459 -6.63 18.57 -23.92
CA ASP A 459 -7.72 17.99 -24.71
C ASP A 459 -7.63 16.46 -24.88
N GLY A 460 -6.54 15.86 -24.38
CA GLY A 460 -6.32 14.42 -24.41
C GLY A 460 -6.90 13.69 -23.21
N ILE A 461 -6.76 12.36 -23.25
CA ILE A 461 -7.03 11.45 -22.13
C ILE A 461 -5.77 10.61 -21.88
N ASP A 462 -5.24 10.69 -20.67
CA ASP A 462 -4.15 9.86 -20.22
C ASP A 462 -4.67 8.47 -19.84
N LYS A 463 -3.96 7.44 -20.30
CA LYS A 463 -4.25 6.02 -20.02
C LYS A 463 -3.17 5.34 -19.20
N GLU A 464 -2.05 6.02 -18.94
CA GLU A 464 -0.97 5.54 -18.08
C GLU A 464 -1.22 6.04 -16.65
N LEU A 465 -2.21 5.44 -16.00
CA LEU A 465 -2.71 5.85 -14.69
C LEU A 465 -2.21 4.92 -13.59
N GLN A 466 -2.36 5.36 -12.33
CA GLN A 466 -2.14 4.48 -11.19
C GLN A 466 -3.20 3.38 -11.22
N MET A 467 -2.75 2.13 -11.12
CA MET A 467 -3.59 0.94 -11.22
C MET A 467 -3.71 0.31 -9.82
N VAL A 468 -4.93 -0.02 -9.38
CA VAL A 468 -5.17 -0.58 -8.04
C VAL A 468 -6.10 -1.79 -8.07
N GLU A 469 -5.77 -2.83 -7.30
CA GLU A 469 -6.66 -3.97 -7.07
C GLU A 469 -7.74 -3.60 -6.07
N MET A 470 -9.00 -3.65 -6.50
CA MET A 470 -10.17 -3.36 -5.67
C MET A 470 -10.94 -4.62 -5.28
N ASP A 471 -11.67 -4.53 -4.18
CA ASP A 471 -12.61 -5.56 -3.72
C ASP A 471 -11.96 -6.95 -3.60
N LYS A 472 -12.44 -7.94 -4.37
CA LYS A 472 -11.90 -9.31 -4.43
C LYS A 472 -11.15 -9.59 -5.74
N GLU A 473 -10.89 -8.56 -6.55
CA GLU A 473 -10.37 -8.70 -7.91
C GLU A 473 -8.84 -8.59 -7.96
N ILE A 474 -8.22 -9.43 -8.77
CA ILE A 474 -6.77 -9.38 -9.03
C ILE A 474 -6.39 -8.44 -10.17
N VAL A 475 -7.33 -8.17 -11.08
CA VAL A 475 -7.10 -7.27 -12.20
C VAL A 475 -7.24 -5.85 -11.68
N PRO A 476 -6.18 -5.02 -11.72
CA PRO A 476 -6.26 -3.69 -11.19
C PRO A 476 -7.09 -2.78 -12.11
N VAL A 477 -7.72 -1.78 -11.51
CA VAL A 477 -8.50 -0.75 -12.20
C VAL A 477 -7.75 0.59 -12.20
N PRO A 478 -7.92 1.42 -13.23
CA PRO A 478 -7.26 2.73 -13.28
C PRO A 478 -7.94 3.73 -12.34
N GLU A 479 -7.14 4.44 -11.55
CA GLU A 479 -7.58 5.55 -10.73
C GLU A 479 -7.75 6.82 -11.59
N PHE A 480 -8.90 7.50 -11.46
CA PHE A 480 -9.26 8.73 -12.18
C PHE A 480 -9.13 8.64 -13.72
N PRO A 481 -9.87 7.71 -14.37
CA PRO A 481 -9.81 7.53 -15.82
C PRO A 481 -10.43 8.68 -16.63
N TYR A 482 -11.22 9.54 -15.99
CA TYR A 482 -11.87 10.69 -16.62
C TYR A 482 -11.06 11.97 -16.38
N ASN A 483 -9.88 12.05 -17.00
CA ASN A 483 -8.91 13.12 -16.80
C ASN A 483 -8.83 14.08 -17.99
N TRP A 484 -8.08 15.17 -17.80
CA TRP A 484 -7.63 16.07 -18.87
C TRP A 484 -6.11 15.95 -19.02
N TYR A 485 -5.66 15.65 -20.24
CA TYR A 485 -4.25 15.36 -20.50
C TYR A 485 -3.67 16.32 -21.54
N HIS A 486 -2.56 16.95 -21.16
CA HIS A 486 -1.69 17.70 -22.05
C HIS A 486 -0.61 16.77 -22.59
N SER A 487 -0.61 16.56 -23.91
CA SER A 487 0.35 15.69 -24.59
C SER A 487 1.43 16.51 -25.29
N GLU A 488 2.57 15.89 -25.60
CA GLU A 488 3.63 16.50 -26.40
C GLU A 488 3.18 16.88 -27.83
N LYS A 489 2.04 16.34 -28.28
CA LYS A 489 1.44 16.60 -29.60
C LYS A 489 0.31 17.62 -29.54
N SER A 490 -0.07 18.09 -28.34
CA SER A 490 -1.12 19.07 -28.18
C SER A 490 -0.68 20.34 -28.91
N THR A 491 -1.31 20.61 -30.06
CA THR A 491 -0.87 21.64 -31.03
C THR A 491 -1.21 23.06 -30.60
N GLY A 492 -1.67 23.25 -29.36
CA GLY A 492 -2.11 24.52 -28.81
C GLY A 492 -1.30 24.93 -27.58
N VAL A 493 -1.12 26.24 -27.41
CA VAL A 493 -0.53 26.89 -26.23
C VAL A 493 -1.62 27.22 -25.18
N GLY A 494 -2.79 26.60 -25.31
CA GLY A 494 -3.99 26.94 -24.53
C GLY A 494 -3.95 26.33 -23.13
N SER A 495 -4.37 27.09 -22.13
CA SER A 495 -4.53 26.64 -20.75
C SER A 495 -5.88 25.94 -20.53
N PHE A 496 -5.97 25.06 -19.53
CA PHE A 496 -7.25 24.70 -18.94
C PHE A 496 -7.79 25.91 -18.15
N LYS A 497 -9.05 26.29 -18.35
CA LYS A 497 -9.72 27.37 -17.63
C LYS A 497 -11.09 26.97 -17.15
N MET A 498 -11.49 27.47 -15.99
CA MET A 498 -12.88 27.47 -15.54
C MET A 498 -13.13 28.61 -14.55
N ASN A 499 -14.34 29.15 -14.53
CA ASN A 499 -14.83 29.93 -13.39
C ASN A 499 -15.66 29.01 -12.51
N ILE A 500 -15.42 29.03 -11.19
CA ILE A 500 -16.09 28.16 -10.21
C ILE A 500 -16.44 28.97 -8.96
N THR A 501 -17.59 28.69 -8.36
CA THR A 501 -17.99 29.25 -7.05
C THR A 501 -17.81 28.20 -5.96
N CYS A 502 -16.82 28.39 -5.10
CA CYS A 502 -16.49 27.47 -4.01
C CYS A 502 -15.71 28.19 -2.91
N SER A 503 -15.56 27.56 -1.74
CA SER A 503 -14.75 28.06 -0.64
C SER A 503 -13.42 27.33 -0.51
N LYS A 504 -13.33 26.07 -0.96
CA LYS A 504 -12.07 25.32 -1.06
C LYS A 504 -11.94 24.61 -2.39
N LEU A 505 -10.71 24.49 -2.86
CA LEU A 505 -10.39 23.81 -4.11
C LEU A 505 -9.06 23.06 -3.99
N LEU A 506 -9.07 21.78 -4.36
CA LEU A 506 -7.90 20.93 -4.51
C LEU A 506 -7.69 20.62 -6.00
N LEU A 507 -6.43 20.55 -6.42
CA LEU A 507 -6.03 19.96 -7.69
C LEU A 507 -5.70 18.48 -7.47
N LEU A 508 -6.30 17.62 -8.27
CA LEU A 508 -5.82 16.24 -8.41
C LEU A 508 -5.00 16.15 -9.69
N PHE A 509 -3.73 15.77 -9.59
CA PHE A 509 -2.86 15.59 -10.76
C PHE A 509 -2.02 14.33 -10.64
N LYS A 510 -1.51 13.86 -11.78
CA LYS A 510 -0.73 12.64 -11.86
C LYS A 510 0.76 12.95 -11.70
N ASP A 511 1.39 12.36 -10.68
CA ASP A 511 2.84 12.26 -10.63
C ASP A 511 3.34 11.22 -11.66
N SER A 512 4.60 11.33 -12.08
CA SER A 512 5.23 10.37 -12.98
C SER A 512 6.72 10.25 -12.71
N GLY A 513 7.28 9.05 -12.90
CA GLY A 513 8.73 8.86 -12.98
C GLY A 513 9.32 9.15 -14.36
N ASN A 514 8.48 9.47 -15.35
CA ASN A 514 8.91 9.66 -16.73
C ASN A 514 9.31 11.13 -16.97
N PRO A 515 10.57 11.42 -17.37
CA PRO A 515 11.06 12.79 -17.58
C PRO A 515 10.42 13.51 -18.79
N ALA A 516 9.54 12.84 -19.54
CA ALA A 516 8.66 13.47 -20.51
C ALA A 516 7.55 14.33 -19.86
N PHE A 517 7.25 14.11 -18.58
CA PHE A 517 6.34 14.97 -17.82
C PHE A 517 7.04 16.26 -17.38
N GLY A 518 6.26 17.32 -17.14
CA GLY A 518 6.78 18.63 -16.78
C GLY A 518 5.81 19.44 -15.95
N THR A 519 6.31 20.53 -15.38
CA THR A 519 5.57 21.34 -14.41
C THR A 519 4.44 22.14 -15.05
N ALA A 520 3.27 22.16 -14.40
CA ALA A 520 2.17 23.06 -14.72
C ALA A 520 2.05 24.15 -13.64
N GLN A 521 1.70 25.36 -14.07
CA GLN A 521 1.42 26.51 -13.21
C GLN A 521 -0.08 26.66 -13.02
N VAL A 522 -0.51 26.85 -11.78
CA VAL A 522 -1.92 27.03 -11.40
C VAL A 522 -2.14 28.47 -10.95
N PHE A 523 -3.12 29.13 -11.55
CA PHE A 523 -3.49 30.50 -11.26
C PHE A 523 -4.91 30.57 -10.71
N VAL A 524 -5.11 31.46 -9.73
CA VAL A 524 -6.40 31.82 -9.17
C VAL A 524 -6.56 33.33 -9.30
N ASP A 525 -7.64 33.76 -9.97
CA ASP A 525 -7.96 35.18 -10.20
C ASP A 525 -6.78 35.95 -10.83
N GLY A 526 -6.07 35.29 -11.76
CA GLY A 526 -4.92 35.82 -12.48
C GLY A 526 -3.60 35.82 -11.71
N LYS A 527 -3.56 35.30 -10.47
CA LYS A 527 -2.35 35.20 -9.65
C LYS A 527 -1.83 33.76 -9.62
N LEU A 528 -0.54 33.57 -9.83
CA LEU A 528 0.11 32.27 -9.67
C LEU A 528 0.03 31.87 -8.18
N VAL A 529 -0.54 30.69 -7.90
CA VAL A 529 -0.65 30.16 -6.53
C VAL A 529 0.22 28.94 -6.29
N MET A 530 0.49 28.14 -7.33
CA MET A 530 1.39 26.99 -7.22
C MET A 530 1.99 26.54 -8.54
N GLU A 531 3.09 25.78 -8.43
CA GLU A 531 3.69 24.99 -9.50
C GLU A 531 3.53 23.50 -9.17
N ALA A 532 2.72 22.81 -9.96
CA ALA A 532 2.47 21.38 -9.85
C ALA A 532 3.53 20.62 -10.67
N ASP A 533 4.51 20.07 -9.97
CA ASP A 533 5.61 19.29 -10.57
C ASP A 533 5.35 17.79 -10.41
N PRO A 534 5.02 17.06 -11.50
CA PRO A 534 4.72 15.64 -11.44
C PRO A 534 5.93 14.76 -11.17
N LEU A 535 7.16 15.29 -11.21
CA LEU A 535 8.38 14.49 -11.00
C LEU A 535 8.80 14.39 -9.54
N LYS A 536 8.12 15.09 -8.62
CA LYS A 536 8.48 15.13 -7.18
C LYS A 536 8.45 13.76 -6.52
N VAL A 537 7.40 12.97 -6.79
CA VAL A 537 7.23 11.62 -6.21
C VAL A 537 7.99 10.56 -7.01
N GLY A 538 8.16 10.75 -8.32
CA GLY A 538 9.06 9.93 -9.15
C GLY A 538 8.49 8.58 -9.61
N TRP A 539 7.18 8.35 -9.47
CA TRP A 539 6.46 7.20 -10.06
C TRP A 539 5.00 7.57 -10.36
N THR A 540 4.28 6.71 -11.09
CA THR A 540 2.88 6.98 -11.48
C THR A 540 1.95 6.92 -10.27
N HIS A 541 1.59 8.09 -9.75
CA HIS A 541 0.89 8.26 -8.48
C HIS A 541 -0.19 9.35 -8.57
N CYS A 542 -1.32 9.15 -7.90
CA CYS A 542 -2.39 10.15 -7.80
C CYS A 542 -2.09 11.13 -6.65
N ASN A 543 -1.86 12.40 -6.99
CA ASN A 543 -1.55 13.43 -6.03
C ASN A 543 -2.73 14.38 -5.84
N ALA A 544 -3.01 14.74 -4.59
CA ALA A 544 -3.98 15.77 -4.22
C ALA A 544 -3.21 16.91 -3.56
N VAL A 545 -3.50 18.14 -4.00
CA VAL A 545 -2.89 19.34 -3.42
C VAL A 545 -3.90 20.47 -3.29
N ILE A 546 -3.82 21.25 -2.22
CA ILE A 546 -4.74 22.36 -1.96
C ILE A 546 -4.34 23.59 -2.78
N ILE A 547 -5.23 24.03 -3.67
CA ILE A 547 -5.09 25.31 -4.38
C ILE A 547 -5.41 26.46 -3.43
N PHE A 548 -6.53 26.37 -2.71
CA PHE A 548 -6.90 27.30 -1.64
C PHE A 548 -7.90 26.67 -0.65
N ASN A 549 -7.89 27.20 0.58
CA ASN A 549 -8.82 26.87 1.65
C ASN A 549 -9.35 28.18 2.28
N ASN A 550 -10.35 28.80 1.65
CA ASN A 550 -10.94 30.07 2.10
C ASN A 550 -12.11 29.81 3.05
N GLU A 551 -12.40 30.75 3.95
CA GLU A 551 -13.55 30.63 4.86
C GLU A 551 -14.91 30.79 4.16
N LYS A 552 -14.95 31.58 3.08
CA LYS A 552 -16.20 31.97 2.39
C LYS A 552 -16.25 31.42 0.98
N THR A 553 -17.47 31.10 0.55
CA THR A 553 -17.79 30.77 -0.83
C THR A 553 -17.71 32.01 -1.71
N GLU A 554 -16.79 32.01 -2.68
CA GLU A 554 -16.61 33.10 -3.63
C GLU A 554 -16.45 32.55 -5.06
N SER A 555 -16.57 33.43 -6.05
CA SER A 555 -16.35 33.08 -7.45
C SER A 555 -14.89 33.28 -7.80
N HIS A 556 -14.23 32.23 -8.28
CA HIS A 556 -12.82 32.22 -8.65
C HIS A 556 -12.64 31.86 -10.12
N SER A 557 -11.68 32.50 -10.78
CA SER A 557 -11.19 32.12 -12.10
C SER A 557 -9.94 31.25 -11.96
N ILE A 558 -10.02 30.01 -12.42
CA ILE A 558 -8.94 29.02 -12.36
C ILE A 558 -8.32 28.88 -13.75
N GLU A 559 -7.00 28.99 -13.84
CA GLU A 559 -6.23 28.72 -15.06
C GLU A 559 -5.06 27.78 -14.75
N ILE A 560 -4.94 26.68 -15.49
CA ILE A 560 -3.80 25.75 -15.41
C ILE A 560 -3.13 25.70 -16.78
N LYS A 561 -1.83 25.94 -16.82
CA LYS A 561 -1.02 25.88 -18.06
C LYS A 561 0.35 25.31 -17.79
N MET A 562 0.98 24.77 -18.83
CA MET A 562 2.38 24.37 -18.73
C MET A 562 3.26 25.56 -18.39
N ALA A 563 4.27 25.35 -17.55
CA ALA A 563 5.28 26.36 -17.24
C ALA A 563 6.09 26.75 -18.48
N GLU A 564 6.69 27.95 -18.47
CA GLU A 564 7.53 28.43 -19.57
C GLU A 564 8.69 27.45 -19.82
N GLY A 565 8.83 27.01 -21.08
CA GLY A 565 9.83 26.03 -21.50
C GLY A 565 9.45 24.56 -21.25
N MET A 566 8.25 24.30 -20.70
CA MET A 566 7.70 22.96 -20.49
C MET A 566 6.50 22.64 -21.40
N GLU A 567 6.23 23.46 -22.42
CA GLU A 567 5.06 23.34 -23.29
C GLU A 567 5.09 22.10 -24.20
N ASN A 568 6.24 21.44 -24.32
CA ASN A 568 6.41 20.17 -25.04
C ASN A 568 6.40 18.94 -24.11
N LYS A 569 6.19 19.15 -22.81
CA LYS A 569 6.12 18.09 -21.80
C LYS A 569 4.69 17.56 -21.68
N ARG A 570 4.53 16.55 -20.84
CA ARG A 570 3.23 15.94 -20.51
C ARG A 570 2.74 16.41 -19.15
N PHE A 571 1.43 16.54 -18.98
CA PHE A 571 0.81 16.76 -17.67
C PHE A 571 -0.63 16.25 -17.67
N THR A 572 -1.07 15.72 -16.53
CA THR A 572 -2.42 15.15 -16.39
C THR A 572 -3.13 15.75 -15.19
N ILE A 573 -4.24 16.46 -15.46
CA ILE A 573 -5.20 16.88 -14.44
C ILE A 573 -6.18 15.72 -14.26
N LEU A 574 -6.11 15.05 -13.11
CA LEU A 574 -6.98 13.93 -12.78
C LEU A 574 -8.39 14.39 -12.36
N GLY A 575 -8.50 15.60 -11.82
CA GLY A 575 -9.75 16.15 -11.32
C GLY A 575 -9.53 17.27 -10.32
N PHE A 576 -10.59 17.63 -9.62
CA PHE A 576 -10.59 18.61 -8.54
C PHE A 576 -11.39 18.10 -7.35
N GLY A 577 -10.96 18.42 -6.13
CA GLY A 577 -11.80 18.33 -4.94
C GLY A 577 -12.40 19.70 -4.63
N VAL A 578 -13.72 19.80 -4.49
CA VAL A 578 -14.41 21.10 -4.32
C VAL A 578 -15.33 21.10 -3.12
N VAL A 579 -15.28 22.17 -2.33
CA VAL A 579 -16.19 22.41 -1.21
C VAL A 579 -16.91 23.73 -1.45
N ALA A 580 -18.24 23.73 -1.28
CA ALA A 580 -19.08 24.91 -1.53
C ALA A 580 -18.67 26.10 -0.67
#